data_AF-A0A7W0WF72-F1
#
_entry.id   AF-A0A7W0WF72-F1
#
_cell.length_a   1.000
_cell.length_b   1.000
_cell.length_c   1.000
_cell.angle_alpha   90.00
_cell.angle_beta   90.00
_cell.angle_gamma   90.00
#
_symmetry.space_group_name_H-M   'P 1'
#
loop_
_entity.id
_entity.type
_entity.pdbx_description
1 polymer ?
#
loop_
_entity_poly.entity_id
_entity_poly.type
_entity_poly.pdbx_seq_one_letter_code
_entity_poly.pdbx_strand_id
1 'polypeptide(L)'
;MKLREALQSYTVTHLKELVGVSGGPGPEGNRKGQLVRYLYDRLTHPDSLAQLWDGLDELSKKAVAAAYHGDGRFNEEAFLARHGDLPGRRGGDVFYDLAEDIMFGYRREPAVLDLFLHRSQLPRELMDPLAPLVPPPEKFLPEGLVEAPGAVEIDGETLPLWRADTEEAGPHDLAAYLRLYVRDELRGGSTSDRMSPTGAGNLLANLLDGDFLVHGERVRPADTIRPSGLDWFVRQSGLAHYYRGRRRLTDAGEALLRHQDPETLLDAFETWAGGSSDELGRIKALKGINAKRTHLSPPAERREAIIEALSWCPVGVWISTDEFYRALLIWEFDIELDRGYESNLSVEHPFYGRVYYLEREGRTLIETLYMNAVLMESLGSIGALDLLYLPPGDAGRGDDSLGSYYSLHDGLTHFRVNPLGAYLLGQAAEYAPPRRLDAPLFTIDPSFALTLEDPESLTPNLRDQLHQLAIEEDAGHYRLDTQTVLGALESGEDLRHLADFLAGRHEGPLPEQVTDWLEEIGVNSKAFRHTGDALFIKVLSQALVQMILEDPALGKFAKALEARTLVIPSNKERAFRKRLKELGYLLSR
;
A
#
# COMPACT_ATOMS: atom_id res chain seq x y z
N MET A 1 -2.52 9.12 38.58
CA MET A 1 -3.30 9.15 39.85
C MET A 1 -2.37 9.40 41.04
N LYS A 2 -2.85 10.00 42.15
CA LYS A 2 -2.06 10.13 43.40
C LYS A 2 -2.21 8.91 44.32
N LEU A 3 -1.13 8.46 44.95
CA LEU A 3 -1.12 7.25 45.79
C LEU A 3 -2.11 7.36 46.96
N ARG A 4 -2.11 8.50 47.66
CA ARG A 4 -3.00 8.71 48.80
C ARG A 4 -4.48 8.72 48.40
N GLU A 5 -4.80 9.24 47.21
CA GLU A 5 -6.16 9.23 46.67
C GLU A 5 -6.60 7.81 46.28
N ALA A 6 -5.70 7.05 45.64
CA ALA A 6 -5.92 5.64 45.32
C ALA A 6 -6.22 4.83 46.59
N LEU A 7 -5.38 4.94 47.62
CA LEU A 7 -5.55 4.26 48.91
C LEU A 7 -6.84 4.68 49.64
N GLN A 8 -7.21 5.97 49.57
CA GLN A 8 -8.46 6.46 50.15
C GLN A 8 -9.72 5.94 49.43
N SER A 9 -9.62 5.50 48.19
CA SER A 9 -10.76 4.93 47.46
C SER A 9 -11.19 3.55 47.97
N TYR A 10 -10.29 2.82 48.64
CA TYR A 10 -10.55 1.47 49.12
C TYR A 10 -11.36 1.43 50.42
N THR A 11 -12.01 0.28 50.65
CA THR A 11 -12.70 -0.02 51.91
C THR A 11 -11.69 -0.35 53.02
N VAL A 12 -12.09 -0.20 54.28
CA VAL A 12 -11.24 -0.55 55.43
C VAL A 12 -10.83 -2.03 55.40
N THR A 13 -11.74 -2.91 54.95
CA THR A 13 -11.47 -4.34 54.80
C THR A 13 -10.34 -4.59 53.79
N HIS A 14 -10.41 -3.97 52.61
CA HIS A 14 -9.39 -4.12 51.59
C HIS A 14 -8.05 -3.49 51.99
N LEU A 15 -8.06 -2.37 52.74
CA LEU A 15 -6.83 -1.78 53.26
C LEU A 15 -6.13 -2.68 54.28
N LYS A 16 -6.87 -3.43 55.11
CA LYS A 16 -6.29 -4.42 56.04
C LYS A 16 -5.65 -5.58 55.31
N GLU A 17 -6.29 -6.02 54.24
CA GLU A 17 -5.81 -7.03 53.30
C GLU A 17 -4.47 -6.59 52.66
N LEU A 18 -4.40 -5.34 52.13
CA LEU A 18 -3.15 -4.75 51.59
C LEU A 18 -2.05 -4.61 52.66
N VAL A 19 -2.41 -4.23 53.90
CA VAL A 19 -1.46 -4.23 55.02
C VAL A 19 -0.90 -5.63 55.28
N GLY A 20 -1.72 -6.67 55.17
CA GLY A 20 -1.31 -8.07 55.34
C GLY A 20 -0.21 -8.48 54.37
N VAL A 21 -0.29 -8.05 53.11
CA VAL A 21 0.72 -8.36 52.09
C VAL A 21 1.94 -7.43 52.11
N SER A 22 1.88 -6.30 52.83
CA SER A 22 2.97 -5.31 52.90
C SER A 22 4.17 -5.71 53.78
N GLY A 23 4.08 -6.78 54.58
CA GLY A 23 5.22 -7.43 55.24
C GLY A 23 6.02 -6.59 56.26
N GLY A 24 5.35 -5.81 57.14
CA GLY A 24 6.01 -4.93 58.13
C GLY A 24 5.45 -5.00 59.55
N PRO A 25 5.84 -4.09 60.48
CA PRO A 25 5.47 -4.13 61.90
C PRO A 25 3.97 -3.89 62.16
N GLY A 26 3.21 -3.53 61.11
CA GLY A 26 1.78 -3.23 61.17
C GLY A 26 1.49 -1.77 61.55
N PRO A 27 0.26 -1.31 61.31
CA PRO A 27 -0.18 0.06 61.58
C PRO A 27 -0.45 0.29 63.07
N GLU A 28 -0.37 1.54 63.52
CA GLU A 28 -0.69 1.97 64.90
C GLU A 28 -2.18 1.79 65.28
N GLY A 29 -3.03 1.40 64.33
CA GLY A 29 -4.44 1.12 64.59
C GLY A 29 -5.24 0.77 63.33
N ASN A 30 -6.53 0.45 63.53
CA ASN A 30 -7.43 -0.07 62.50
C ASN A 30 -8.30 1.00 61.82
N ARG A 31 -8.09 2.30 62.12
CA ARG A 31 -8.86 3.38 61.48
C ARG A 31 -8.35 3.60 60.05
N LYS A 32 -9.25 3.90 59.11
CA LYS A 32 -8.93 4.08 57.69
C LYS A 32 -7.71 4.99 57.45
N GLY A 33 -7.67 6.16 58.10
CA GLY A 33 -6.55 7.10 57.96
C GLY A 33 -5.20 6.56 58.45
N GLN A 34 -5.18 5.68 59.46
CA GLN A 34 -3.96 5.04 59.97
C GLN A 34 -3.46 3.97 59.01
N LEU A 35 -4.37 3.17 58.44
CA LEU A 35 -4.04 2.17 57.42
C LEU A 35 -3.46 2.81 56.15
N VAL A 36 -4.11 3.87 55.65
CA VAL A 36 -3.64 4.62 54.47
C VAL A 36 -2.28 5.24 54.73
N ARG A 37 -2.07 5.86 55.90
CA ARG A 37 -0.77 6.45 56.25
C ARG A 37 0.32 5.40 56.30
N TYR A 38 0.07 4.27 56.96
CA TYR A 38 1.05 3.18 57.06
C TYR A 38 1.46 2.64 55.68
N LEU A 39 0.50 2.37 54.79
CA LEU A 39 0.80 1.89 53.43
C LEU A 39 1.55 2.95 52.61
N TYR A 40 1.15 4.21 52.71
CA TYR A 40 1.83 5.32 52.05
C TYR A 40 3.30 5.43 52.51
N ASP A 41 3.55 5.40 53.81
CA ASP A 41 4.90 5.51 54.39
C ASP A 41 5.75 4.29 53.99
N ARG A 42 5.18 3.08 53.95
CA ARG A 42 5.87 1.86 53.47
C ARG A 42 6.25 1.90 51.99
N LEU A 43 5.38 2.44 51.13
CA LEU A 43 5.62 2.49 49.68
C LEU A 43 6.52 3.66 49.25
N THR A 44 6.71 4.66 50.10
CA THR A 44 7.53 5.85 49.78
C THR A 44 8.88 5.86 50.46
N HIS A 45 9.10 5.04 51.50
CA HIS A 45 10.39 4.94 52.18
C HIS A 45 11.32 3.94 51.46
N PRO A 46 12.59 4.29 51.15
CA PRO A 46 13.48 3.48 50.30
C PRO A 46 13.68 2.03 50.78
N ASP A 47 14.01 1.80 52.05
CA ASP A 47 14.30 0.46 52.56
C ASP A 47 13.08 -0.48 52.52
N SER A 48 11.90 0.06 52.84
CA SER A 48 10.66 -0.71 52.79
C SER A 48 10.20 -0.96 51.37
N LEU A 49 10.42 -0.01 50.47
CA LEU A 49 10.12 -0.15 49.06
C LEU A 49 11.01 -1.22 48.40
N ALA A 50 12.31 -1.23 48.70
CA ALA A 50 13.23 -2.26 48.23
C ALA A 50 12.80 -3.66 48.72
N GLN A 51 12.42 -3.78 50.00
CA GLN A 51 11.90 -5.03 50.55
C GLN A 51 10.60 -5.50 49.84
N LEU A 52 9.69 -4.57 49.53
CA LEU A 52 8.45 -4.87 48.81
C LEU A 52 8.74 -5.29 47.36
N TRP A 53 9.69 -4.63 46.71
CA TRP A 53 10.15 -4.95 45.36
C TRP A 53 10.79 -6.34 45.27
N ASP A 54 11.65 -6.68 46.23
CA ASP A 54 12.28 -8.01 46.31
C ASP A 54 11.26 -9.13 46.58
N GLY A 55 10.12 -8.79 47.18
CA GLY A 55 9.00 -9.70 47.42
C GLY A 55 8.09 -9.94 46.21
N LEU A 56 8.25 -9.20 45.11
CA LEU A 56 7.53 -9.44 43.86
C LEU A 56 8.12 -10.65 43.14
N ASP A 57 7.26 -11.48 42.53
CA ASP A 57 7.71 -12.47 41.55
C ASP A 57 8.21 -11.76 40.27
N GLU A 58 8.90 -12.51 39.41
CA GLU A 58 9.54 -11.94 38.22
C GLU A 58 8.55 -11.31 37.24
N LEU A 59 7.33 -11.85 37.11
CA LEU A 59 6.32 -11.31 36.21
C LEU A 59 5.67 -10.05 36.82
N SER A 60 5.46 -10.04 38.13
CA SER A 60 5.03 -8.85 38.88
C SER A 60 6.04 -7.70 38.82
N LYS A 61 7.35 -7.99 38.92
CA LYS A 61 8.41 -6.96 38.72
C LYS A 61 8.36 -6.37 37.31
N LYS A 62 8.20 -7.23 36.29
CA LYS A 62 8.03 -6.80 34.90
C LYS A 62 6.79 -5.92 34.72
N ALA A 63 5.67 -6.24 35.38
CA ALA A 63 4.45 -5.44 35.29
C ALA A 63 4.60 -4.04 35.90
N VAL A 64 5.25 -3.93 37.06
CA VAL A 64 5.57 -2.63 37.66
C VAL A 64 6.55 -1.85 36.77
N ALA A 65 7.56 -2.52 36.21
CA ALA A 65 8.49 -1.90 35.27
C ALA A 65 7.79 -1.40 33.99
N ALA A 66 6.87 -2.18 33.42
CA ALA A 66 6.07 -1.80 32.26
C ALA A 66 5.21 -0.57 32.57
N ALA A 67 4.55 -0.54 33.73
CA ALA A 67 3.77 0.61 34.16
C ALA A 67 4.65 1.86 34.40
N TYR A 68 5.84 1.66 34.97
CA TYR A 68 6.80 2.73 35.21
C TYR A 68 7.28 3.37 33.90
N HIS A 69 7.66 2.56 32.90
CA HIS A 69 8.10 3.08 31.59
C HIS A 69 6.93 3.61 30.74
N GLY A 70 5.69 3.20 31.02
CA GLY A 70 4.46 3.70 30.40
C GLY A 70 3.84 4.94 31.07
N ASP A 71 4.65 5.83 31.65
CA ASP A 71 4.19 7.04 32.39
C ASP A 71 3.12 6.75 33.46
N GLY A 72 3.28 5.62 34.15
CA GLY A 72 2.40 5.14 35.19
C GLY A 72 1.16 4.39 34.70
N ARG A 73 1.01 4.11 33.40
CA ARG A 73 -0.08 3.30 32.84
C ARG A 73 0.40 1.86 32.61
N PHE A 74 -0.32 0.89 33.17
CA PHE A 74 -0.11 -0.52 32.88
C PHE A 74 -1.07 -0.99 31.79
N ASN A 75 -0.53 -1.43 30.66
CA ASN A 75 -1.29 -2.02 29.56
C ASN A 75 -1.25 -3.55 29.67
N GLU A 76 -2.36 -4.14 30.12
CA GLU A 76 -2.45 -5.59 30.38
C GLU A 76 -2.34 -6.41 29.08
N GLU A 77 -2.91 -5.92 27.98
CA GLU A 77 -2.90 -6.60 26.69
C GLU A 77 -1.49 -6.63 26.08
N ALA A 78 -0.81 -5.49 26.04
CA ALA A 78 0.58 -5.40 25.57
C ALA A 78 1.53 -6.25 26.44
N PHE A 79 1.27 -6.29 27.76
CA PHE A 79 2.04 -7.11 28.68
C PHE A 79 1.85 -8.61 28.43
N LEU A 80 0.60 -9.04 28.27
CA LEU A 80 0.26 -10.42 27.96
C LEU A 80 0.86 -10.83 26.61
N ALA A 81 0.74 -9.99 25.58
CA ALA A 81 1.33 -10.23 24.27
C ALA A 81 2.86 -10.40 24.34
N ARG A 82 3.55 -9.60 25.16
CA ARG A 82 5.01 -9.66 25.32
C ARG A 82 5.49 -10.86 26.13
N HIS A 83 4.79 -11.19 27.20
CA HIS A 83 5.30 -12.14 28.21
C HIS A 83 4.56 -13.48 28.25
N GLY A 84 3.46 -13.62 27.50
CA GLY A 84 2.65 -14.84 27.39
C GLY A 84 1.73 -15.11 28.58
N ASP A 85 1.88 -14.38 29.69
CA ASP A 85 1.04 -14.52 30.88
C ASP A 85 0.93 -13.19 31.65
N LEU A 86 -0.09 -13.05 32.48
CA LEU A 86 -0.25 -11.95 33.42
C LEU A 86 0.37 -12.31 34.78
N PRO A 87 0.80 -11.32 35.58
CA PRO A 87 1.33 -11.59 36.92
C PRO A 87 0.35 -12.41 37.75
N GLY A 88 0.82 -13.52 38.33
CA GLY A 88 -0.01 -14.47 39.04
C GLY A 88 -0.74 -13.84 40.22
N ARG A 89 -2.08 -13.77 40.14
CA ARG A 89 -2.95 -13.43 41.27
C ARG A 89 -3.53 -14.72 41.88
N ARG A 90 -3.55 -14.84 43.20
CA ARG A 90 -4.15 -16.00 43.88
C ARG A 90 -5.67 -15.81 44.01
N GLY A 91 -6.45 -16.85 43.66
CA GLY A 91 -7.92 -16.83 43.64
C GLY A 91 -8.47 -16.77 42.21
N GLY A 92 -9.55 -17.52 41.95
CA GLY A 92 -10.00 -17.88 40.60
C GLY A 92 -10.43 -16.73 39.69
N ASP A 93 -10.33 -16.98 38.38
CA ASP A 93 -10.76 -16.09 37.32
C ASP A 93 -12.27 -15.80 37.36
N VAL A 94 -12.63 -14.62 36.88
CA VAL A 94 -14.02 -14.25 36.64
C VAL A 94 -14.44 -14.98 35.37
N PHE A 95 -15.27 -16.02 35.50
CA PHE A 95 -15.93 -16.62 34.34
C PHE A 95 -17.22 -15.87 34.04
N TYR A 96 -17.38 -15.46 32.78
CA TYR A 96 -18.66 -15.03 32.21
C TYR A 96 -19.38 -16.27 31.68
N ASP A 97 -20.48 -16.68 32.32
CA ASP A 97 -21.34 -17.74 31.76
C ASP A 97 -22.36 -17.09 30.81
N LEU A 98 -22.12 -17.26 29.50
CA LEU A 98 -22.96 -16.75 28.41
C LEU A 98 -24.37 -17.38 28.38
N ALA A 99 -24.63 -18.44 29.16
CA ALA A 99 -25.93 -19.10 29.16
C ALA A 99 -26.95 -18.47 30.13
N GLU A 100 -26.52 -17.78 31.20
CA GLU A 100 -27.44 -17.33 32.26
C GLU A 100 -27.40 -15.82 32.61
N ASP A 101 -26.51 -15.02 32.02
CA ASP A 101 -26.44 -13.57 32.30
C ASP A 101 -26.18 -13.27 33.80
N ILE A 102 -25.41 -14.14 34.47
CA ILE A 102 -25.04 -14.02 35.90
C ILE A 102 -23.54 -13.79 36.04
N MET A 103 -23.16 -12.64 36.62
CA MET A 103 -21.78 -12.40 37.06
C MET A 103 -21.51 -13.04 38.42
N PHE A 104 -20.66 -14.07 38.46
CA PHE A 104 -20.08 -14.58 39.70
C PHE A 104 -18.75 -13.88 40.01
N GLY A 105 -18.79 -12.86 40.85
CA GLY A 105 -17.57 -12.22 41.37
C GLY A 105 -16.97 -12.99 42.55
N TYR A 106 -15.98 -13.85 42.29
CA TYR A 106 -15.16 -14.39 43.38
C TYR A 106 -14.12 -13.35 43.84
N ARG A 107 -13.95 -13.24 45.16
CA ARG A 107 -13.04 -12.28 45.80
C ARG A 107 -11.60 -12.74 45.56
N ARG A 108 -10.84 -11.97 44.76
CA ARG A 108 -9.40 -12.14 44.52
C ARG A 108 -8.60 -11.96 45.82
N GLU A 109 -7.61 -12.82 46.09
CA GLU A 109 -6.68 -12.59 47.20
C GLU A 109 -5.69 -11.48 46.80
N PRO A 110 -5.47 -10.47 47.67
CA PRO A 110 -4.51 -9.42 47.37
C PRO A 110 -3.10 -9.99 47.27
N ALA A 111 -2.33 -9.49 46.30
CA ALA A 111 -0.92 -9.78 46.10
C ALA A 111 -0.07 -8.54 46.40
N VAL A 112 1.26 -8.73 46.53
CA VAL A 112 2.21 -7.62 46.72
C VAL A 112 2.13 -6.62 45.55
N LEU A 113 1.86 -7.11 44.33
CA LEU A 113 1.64 -6.28 43.14
C LEU A 113 0.51 -5.24 43.31
N ASP A 114 -0.54 -5.56 44.05
CA ASP A 114 -1.70 -4.67 44.26
C ASP A 114 -1.37 -3.45 45.16
N LEU A 115 -0.18 -3.45 45.77
CA LEU A 115 0.38 -2.28 46.45
C LEU A 115 0.98 -1.25 45.47
N PHE A 116 1.39 -1.69 44.29
CA PHE A 116 2.03 -0.85 43.28
C PHE A 116 1.02 -0.41 42.21
N LEU A 117 0.22 -1.35 41.68
CA LEU A 117 -0.72 -1.10 40.60
C LEU A 117 -2.14 -0.97 41.14
N HIS A 118 -2.71 0.22 41.00
CA HIS A 118 -4.08 0.52 41.41
C HIS A 118 -4.92 0.80 40.16
N ARG A 119 -5.84 -0.12 39.81
CA ARG A 119 -6.66 -0.03 38.58
C ARG A 119 -5.79 0.19 37.34
N SER A 120 -4.76 -0.64 37.22
CA SER A 120 -3.78 -0.61 36.11
C SER A 120 -3.04 0.74 35.98
N GLN A 121 -2.91 1.46 37.10
CA GLN A 121 -2.08 2.66 37.20
C GLN A 121 -1.07 2.55 38.34
N LEU A 122 0.18 2.89 38.05
CA LEU A 122 1.22 3.15 39.02
C LEU A 122 1.10 4.62 39.47
N PRO A 123 0.92 4.91 40.78
CA PRO A 123 0.85 6.26 41.28
C PRO A 123 2.11 7.07 41.01
N ARG A 124 1.94 8.36 40.68
CA ARG A 124 3.06 9.25 40.33
C ARG A 124 4.08 9.40 41.44
N GLU A 125 3.63 9.38 42.70
CA GLU A 125 4.53 9.48 43.86
C GLU A 125 5.44 8.24 44.05
N LEU A 126 5.17 7.14 43.33
CA LEU A 126 6.03 5.96 43.33
C LEU A 126 7.10 5.99 42.23
N MET A 127 7.01 6.90 41.26
CA MET A 127 7.97 6.96 40.16
C MET A 127 9.39 7.25 40.67
N ASP A 128 9.62 8.38 41.33
CA ASP A 128 10.98 8.73 41.81
C ASP A 128 11.56 7.68 42.78
N PRO A 129 10.79 7.14 43.76
CA PRO A 129 11.28 6.08 44.64
C PRO A 129 11.61 4.76 43.93
N LEU A 130 10.94 4.42 42.82
CA LEU A 130 11.16 3.19 42.06
C LEU A 130 12.32 3.28 41.08
N ALA A 131 12.76 4.48 40.70
CA ALA A 131 13.85 4.70 39.75
C ALA A 131 15.13 3.86 40.01
N PRO A 132 15.63 3.65 41.25
CA PRO A 132 16.80 2.82 41.48
C PRO A 132 16.54 1.29 41.42
N LEU A 133 15.28 0.87 41.41
CA LEU A 133 14.87 -0.55 41.47
C LEU A 133 14.42 -1.09 40.11
N VAL A 134 13.81 -0.24 39.29
CA VAL A 134 13.25 -0.62 37.99
C VAL A 134 14.36 -0.70 36.93
N PRO A 135 14.56 -1.84 36.26
CA PRO A 135 15.54 -1.96 35.19
C PRO A 135 15.16 -1.10 33.98
N PRO A 136 16.13 -0.69 33.13
CA PRO A 136 15.84 0.00 31.88
C PRO A 136 14.91 -0.85 30.98
N PRO A 137 14.07 -0.21 30.15
CA PRO A 137 13.15 -0.95 29.30
C PRO A 137 13.94 -1.76 28.27
N GLU A 138 13.68 -3.05 28.21
CA GLU A 138 14.25 -3.91 27.18
C GLU A 138 13.53 -3.61 25.85
N LYS A 139 14.30 -3.34 24.79
CA LYS A 139 13.75 -3.17 23.45
C LYS A 139 13.17 -4.48 22.96
N PHE A 140 11.89 -4.47 22.59
CA PHE A 140 11.25 -5.60 21.95
C PHE A 140 11.56 -5.57 20.44
N LEU A 141 11.93 -6.71 19.89
CA LEU A 141 12.05 -6.95 18.45
C LEU A 141 11.17 -8.16 18.11
N PRO A 142 10.37 -8.10 17.04
CA PRO A 142 9.57 -9.22 16.61
C PRO A 142 10.46 -10.41 16.28
N GLU A 143 9.96 -11.61 16.60
CA GLU A 143 10.61 -12.84 16.20
C GLU A 143 10.53 -13.02 14.67
N GLY A 144 11.57 -13.60 14.08
CA GLY A 144 11.59 -13.80 12.64
C GLY A 144 12.55 -14.90 12.21
N LEU A 145 12.36 -15.36 10.98
CA LEU A 145 13.12 -16.45 10.38
C LEU A 145 14.13 -15.91 9.36
N VAL A 146 15.39 -16.33 9.46
CA VAL A 146 16.43 -15.97 8.49
C VAL A 146 16.16 -16.65 7.13
N GLU A 147 15.71 -17.90 7.17
CA GLU A 147 15.33 -18.66 5.97
C GLU A 147 13.81 -18.60 5.76
N ALA A 148 13.41 -18.49 4.48
CA ALA A 148 12.00 -18.47 4.11
C ALA A 148 11.35 -19.84 4.41
N PRO A 149 10.27 -19.91 5.20
CA PRO A 149 9.50 -21.14 5.31
C PRO A 149 8.92 -21.55 3.95
N GLY A 150 9.02 -22.83 3.60
CA GLY A 150 8.47 -23.36 2.35
C GLY A 150 7.01 -23.77 2.43
N ALA A 151 6.45 -23.91 3.63
CA ALA A 151 5.08 -24.32 3.89
C ALA A 151 4.60 -23.84 5.26
N VAL A 152 3.28 -23.87 5.47
CA VAL A 152 2.61 -23.56 6.74
C VAL A 152 1.60 -24.66 7.08
N GLU A 153 1.38 -24.90 8.37
CA GLU A 153 0.33 -25.79 8.87
C GLU A 153 -0.95 -24.99 9.12
N ILE A 154 -2.03 -25.31 8.41
CA ILE A 154 -3.36 -24.72 8.59
C ILE A 154 -4.35 -25.86 8.75
N ASP A 155 -5.10 -25.87 9.86
CA ASP A 155 -6.09 -26.90 10.19
C ASP A 155 -5.59 -28.35 10.12
N GLY A 156 -4.30 -28.56 10.36
CA GLY A 156 -3.64 -29.87 10.31
C GLY A 156 -3.23 -30.32 8.90
N GLU A 157 -3.32 -29.43 7.91
CA GLU A 157 -2.79 -29.62 6.56
C GLU A 157 -1.55 -28.76 6.31
N THR A 158 -0.51 -29.37 5.73
CA THR A 158 0.70 -28.67 5.29
C THR A 158 0.48 -28.06 3.91
N LEU A 159 0.39 -26.73 3.83
CA LEU A 159 0.17 -26.00 2.58
C LEU A 159 1.46 -25.30 2.11
N PRO A 160 1.85 -25.43 0.83
CA PRO A 160 3.07 -24.78 0.32
C PRO A 160 2.89 -23.27 0.24
N LEU A 161 3.94 -22.54 0.60
CA LEU A 161 3.99 -21.09 0.46
C LEU A 161 4.58 -20.70 -0.89
N TRP A 162 3.93 -19.75 -1.55
CA TRP A 162 4.47 -19.05 -2.70
C TRP A 162 5.34 -17.90 -2.22
N ARG A 163 6.43 -17.64 -2.95
CA ARG A 163 7.43 -16.63 -2.62
C ARG A 163 7.47 -15.57 -3.72
N ALA A 164 7.38 -14.31 -3.31
CA ALA A 164 7.63 -13.15 -4.16
C ALA A 164 8.77 -12.32 -3.56
N ASP A 165 9.94 -12.33 -4.19
CA ASP A 165 11.01 -11.38 -3.90
C ASP A 165 10.76 -10.14 -4.78
N THR A 166 10.39 -9.01 -4.17
CA THR A 166 9.79 -7.87 -4.89
C THR A 166 10.76 -6.71 -5.10
N GLU A 167 11.97 -6.76 -4.52
CA GLU A 167 12.97 -5.68 -4.58
C GLU A 167 13.28 -5.22 -6.02
N GLU A 168 13.48 -6.16 -6.96
CA GLU A 168 13.71 -5.87 -8.37
C GLU A 168 12.38 -5.67 -9.13
N ALA A 169 11.39 -6.51 -8.84
CA ALA A 169 10.11 -6.52 -9.54
C ALA A 169 9.31 -5.21 -9.34
N GLY A 170 9.35 -4.62 -8.15
CA GLY A 170 8.60 -3.41 -7.81
C GLY A 170 8.96 -2.20 -8.68
N PRO A 171 10.22 -1.73 -8.67
CA PRO A 171 10.67 -0.63 -9.53
C PRO A 171 10.52 -0.94 -11.02
N HIS A 172 10.81 -2.17 -11.44
CA HIS A 172 10.59 -2.61 -12.83
C HIS A 172 9.13 -2.43 -13.26
N ASP A 173 8.21 -2.93 -12.44
CA ASP A 173 6.78 -2.94 -12.75
C ASP A 173 6.14 -1.55 -12.63
N LEU A 174 6.66 -0.72 -11.72
CA LEU A 174 6.31 0.69 -11.66
C LEU A 174 6.71 1.42 -12.95
N ALA A 175 7.92 1.17 -13.47
CA ALA A 175 8.34 1.72 -14.76
C ALA A 175 7.45 1.23 -15.92
N ALA A 176 7.05 -0.06 -15.92
CA ALA A 176 6.11 -0.60 -16.90
C ALA A 176 4.75 0.11 -16.82
N TYR A 177 4.23 0.34 -15.62
CA TYR A 177 3.00 1.09 -15.41
C TYR A 177 3.09 2.51 -16.00
N LEU A 178 4.16 3.26 -15.67
CA LEU A 178 4.31 4.65 -16.13
C LEU A 178 4.34 4.76 -17.67
N ARG A 179 4.97 3.81 -18.36
CA ARG A 179 4.98 3.73 -19.83
C ARG A 179 3.58 3.49 -20.39
N LEU A 180 2.87 2.47 -19.88
CA LEU A 180 1.52 2.18 -20.33
C LEU A 180 0.54 3.31 -20.01
N TYR A 181 0.80 4.08 -18.94
CA TYR A 181 0.00 5.25 -18.57
C TYR A 181 0.09 6.37 -19.62
N VAL A 182 1.30 6.73 -20.08
CA VAL A 182 1.48 7.78 -21.09
C VAL A 182 0.95 7.39 -22.48
N ARG A 183 0.96 6.09 -22.80
CA ARG A 183 0.40 5.54 -24.04
C ARG A 183 -1.13 5.41 -24.04
N ASP A 184 -1.79 5.75 -22.93
CA ASP A 184 -3.23 5.56 -22.76
C ASP A 184 -3.69 4.09 -22.89
N GLU A 185 -2.81 3.15 -22.55
CA GLU A 185 -3.12 1.71 -22.66
C GLU A 185 -3.75 1.14 -21.39
N LEU A 186 -3.65 1.85 -20.26
CA LEU A 186 -4.19 1.38 -18.98
C LEU A 186 -5.69 1.63 -18.80
N ARG A 187 -6.33 2.44 -19.66
CA ARG A 187 -7.67 3.00 -19.40
C ARG A 187 -8.59 2.82 -20.60
N GLY A 188 -9.88 2.64 -20.33
CA GLY A 188 -10.87 2.27 -21.36
C GLY A 188 -11.61 3.44 -22.02
N GLY A 189 -11.30 4.69 -21.65
CA GLY A 189 -11.94 5.89 -22.21
C GLY A 189 -11.49 7.21 -21.58
N SER A 190 -11.89 8.33 -22.20
CA SER A 190 -11.45 9.69 -21.83
C SER A 190 -12.06 10.26 -20.54
N THR A 191 -13.02 9.56 -19.93
CA THR A 191 -13.75 10.02 -18.73
C THR A 191 -13.52 9.15 -17.49
N SER A 192 -12.93 7.96 -17.65
CA SER A 192 -12.64 7.07 -16.53
C SER A 192 -11.17 7.17 -16.14
N ASP A 193 -10.93 7.57 -14.91
CA ASP A 193 -9.61 7.53 -14.29
C ASP A 193 -9.29 6.13 -13.71
N ARG A 194 -10.18 5.14 -13.87
CA ARG A 194 -9.97 3.75 -13.42
C ARG A 194 -9.40 2.87 -14.50
N MET A 195 -8.48 1.97 -14.11
CA MET A 195 -7.92 0.93 -14.97
C MET A 195 -9.00 0.12 -15.67
N SER A 196 -8.84 -0.15 -16.97
CA SER A 196 -9.75 -1.02 -17.72
C SER A 196 -9.34 -2.49 -17.60
N PRO A 197 -10.23 -3.45 -17.87
CA PRO A 197 -9.86 -4.88 -17.99
C PRO A 197 -8.72 -5.11 -18.99
N THR A 198 -8.77 -4.46 -20.16
CA THR A 198 -7.69 -4.53 -21.16
C THR A 198 -6.39 -3.95 -20.62
N GLY A 199 -6.45 -2.79 -19.95
CA GLY A 199 -5.27 -2.17 -19.37
C GLY A 199 -4.64 -3.00 -18.24
N ALA A 200 -5.45 -3.68 -17.44
CA ALA A 200 -4.96 -4.64 -16.46
C ALA A 200 -4.27 -5.84 -17.15
N GLY A 201 -4.84 -6.36 -18.24
CA GLY A 201 -4.21 -7.40 -19.05
C GLY A 201 -2.87 -6.96 -19.67
N ASN A 202 -2.82 -5.76 -20.24
CA ASN A 202 -1.60 -5.18 -20.80
C ASN A 202 -0.52 -5.01 -19.72
N LEU A 203 -0.89 -4.49 -18.55
CA LEU A 203 0.04 -4.33 -17.44
C LEU A 203 0.56 -5.69 -16.95
N LEU A 204 -0.32 -6.66 -16.72
CA LEU A 204 0.07 -8.02 -16.30
C LEU A 204 1.05 -8.67 -17.28
N ALA A 205 0.86 -8.48 -18.58
CA ALA A 205 1.77 -9.00 -19.60
C ALA A 205 3.18 -8.37 -19.57
N ASN A 206 3.32 -7.22 -18.89
CA ASN A 206 4.57 -6.46 -18.77
C ASN A 206 5.19 -6.50 -17.36
N LEU A 207 4.52 -7.12 -16.38
CA LEU A 207 5.09 -7.32 -15.03
C LEU A 207 6.20 -8.36 -15.08
N LEU A 208 7.23 -8.19 -14.25
CA LEU A 208 8.39 -9.08 -14.19
C LEU A 208 7.98 -10.50 -13.79
N ASP A 209 7.24 -10.61 -12.68
CA ASP A 209 6.83 -11.89 -12.07
C ASP A 209 5.31 -12.12 -12.11
N GLY A 210 4.57 -11.29 -12.88
CA GLY A 210 3.12 -11.33 -12.91
C GLY A 210 2.48 -10.81 -11.61
N ASP A 211 1.25 -11.23 -11.32
CA ASP A 211 0.51 -10.84 -10.11
C ASP A 211 0.71 -11.87 -8.98
N PHE A 212 0.40 -11.47 -7.76
CA PHE A 212 0.35 -12.39 -6.61
C PHE A 212 -0.86 -13.33 -6.65
N LEU A 213 -1.77 -13.15 -7.62
CA LEU A 213 -2.92 -14.02 -7.84
C LEU A 213 -2.86 -14.67 -9.22
N VAL A 214 -3.38 -15.89 -9.31
CA VAL A 214 -3.59 -16.55 -10.59
C VAL A 214 -4.87 -16.04 -11.23
N HIS A 215 -4.78 -15.60 -12.48
CA HIS A 215 -5.91 -15.06 -13.23
C HIS A 215 -6.42 -16.03 -14.29
N GLY A 216 -7.74 -16.05 -14.49
CA GLY A 216 -8.35 -16.69 -15.66
C GLY A 216 -8.24 -15.82 -16.93
N GLU A 217 -8.87 -16.27 -18.02
CA GLU A 217 -8.81 -15.57 -19.32
C GLU A 217 -9.28 -14.10 -19.27
N ARG A 218 -10.20 -13.76 -18.36
CA ARG A 218 -10.72 -12.41 -18.20
C ARG A 218 -10.23 -11.77 -16.91
N VAL A 219 -9.24 -10.89 -17.05
CA VAL A 219 -8.69 -10.10 -15.94
C VAL A 219 -9.62 -8.91 -15.62
N ARG A 220 -9.97 -8.75 -14.34
CA ARG A 220 -10.66 -7.55 -13.84
C ARG A 220 -9.73 -6.84 -12.85
N PRO A 221 -9.57 -5.50 -12.92
CA PRO A 221 -8.73 -4.78 -11.95
C PRO A 221 -9.13 -5.03 -10.50
N ALA A 222 -10.42 -5.21 -10.21
CA ALA A 222 -10.90 -5.51 -8.86
C ALA A 222 -10.51 -6.90 -8.32
N ASP A 223 -9.86 -7.74 -9.13
CA ASP A 223 -9.39 -9.07 -8.78
C ASP A 223 -7.85 -9.18 -8.85
N THR A 224 -7.15 -8.10 -9.21
CA THR A 224 -5.69 -8.05 -9.28
C THR A 224 -5.10 -7.39 -8.05
N ILE A 225 -3.93 -7.83 -7.59
CA ILE A 225 -3.21 -7.19 -6.49
C ILE A 225 -2.19 -6.21 -7.06
N ARG A 226 -1.15 -6.68 -7.75
CA ARG A 226 -0.06 -5.82 -8.23
C ARG A 226 -0.50 -4.72 -9.20
N PRO A 227 -1.26 -5.01 -10.27
CA PRO A 227 -1.81 -3.96 -11.12
C PRO A 227 -2.60 -2.89 -10.37
N SER A 228 -3.40 -3.28 -9.36
CA SER A 228 -4.19 -2.33 -8.57
C SER A 228 -3.34 -1.52 -7.60
N GLY A 229 -2.36 -2.17 -6.96
CA GLY A 229 -1.37 -1.52 -6.09
C GLY A 229 -0.56 -0.46 -6.81
N LEU A 230 -0.05 -0.78 -8.00
CA LEU A 230 0.67 0.17 -8.86
C LEU A 230 -0.24 1.32 -9.32
N ASP A 231 -1.49 1.01 -9.69
CA ASP A 231 -2.51 2.02 -10.04
C ASP A 231 -2.71 3.03 -8.92
N TRP A 232 -2.84 2.50 -7.71
CA TRP A 232 -3.07 3.27 -6.52
C TRP A 232 -1.89 4.16 -6.18
N PHE A 233 -0.70 3.56 -6.19
CA PHE A 233 0.54 4.25 -5.88
C PHE A 233 0.76 5.43 -6.82
N VAL A 234 0.69 5.21 -8.14
CA VAL A 234 0.92 6.28 -9.14
C VAL A 234 -0.10 7.41 -9.03
N ARG A 235 -1.35 7.11 -8.65
CA ARG A 235 -2.40 8.13 -8.48
C ARG A 235 -2.23 9.01 -7.25
N GLN A 236 -1.44 8.58 -6.26
CA GLN A 236 -1.25 9.31 -5.00
C GLN A 236 0.17 9.77 -4.76
N SER A 237 1.14 9.28 -5.51
CA SER A 237 2.55 9.65 -5.40
C SER A 237 2.94 10.91 -6.17
N GLY A 238 2.03 11.49 -6.95
CA GLY A 238 2.33 12.67 -7.78
C GLY A 238 3.22 12.38 -9.00
N LEU A 239 3.42 11.11 -9.37
CA LEU A 239 4.23 10.71 -10.53
C LEU A 239 3.53 10.97 -11.87
N ALA A 240 2.20 11.00 -11.88
CA ALA A 240 1.43 11.16 -13.10
C ALA A 240 0.17 12.02 -12.88
N HIS A 241 -0.29 12.64 -13.95
CA HIS A 241 -1.49 13.47 -13.93
C HIS A 241 -2.27 13.41 -15.24
N TYR A 242 -3.57 13.67 -15.13
CA TYR A 242 -4.46 13.81 -16.27
C TYR A 242 -4.78 15.28 -16.51
N TYR A 243 -4.37 15.82 -17.66
CA TYR A 243 -4.60 17.22 -18.02
C TYR A 243 -5.15 17.36 -19.44
N ARG A 244 -6.29 18.06 -19.56
CA ARG A 244 -6.95 18.39 -20.85
C ARG A 244 -7.11 17.20 -21.80
N GLY A 245 -7.54 16.04 -21.29
CA GLY A 245 -7.76 14.88 -22.14
C GLY A 245 -6.52 14.02 -22.38
N ARG A 246 -5.38 14.31 -21.75
CA ARG A 246 -4.12 13.60 -21.95
C ARG A 246 -3.52 13.14 -20.63
N ARG A 247 -3.00 11.92 -20.63
CA ARG A 247 -2.22 11.33 -19.54
C ARG A 247 -0.77 11.71 -19.72
N ARG A 248 -0.14 12.21 -18.65
CA ARG A 248 1.24 12.68 -18.66
C ARG A 248 1.93 12.34 -17.36
N LEU A 249 3.23 12.14 -17.42
CA LEU A 249 4.07 12.09 -16.24
C LEU A 249 4.35 13.52 -15.74
N THR A 250 4.59 13.63 -14.44
CA THR A 250 5.25 14.81 -13.87
C THR A 250 6.75 14.71 -14.09
N ASP A 251 7.51 15.77 -13.76
CA ASP A 251 8.97 15.74 -13.85
C ASP A 251 9.56 14.60 -12.99
N ALA A 252 8.96 14.32 -11.83
CA ALA A 252 9.31 13.18 -10.99
C ALA A 252 8.98 11.83 -11.67
N GLY A 253 7.82 11.71 -12.30
CA GLY A 253 7.46 10.51 -13.07
C GLY A 253 8.41 10.24 -14.24
N GLU A 254 8.80 11.29 -14.96
CA GLU A 254 9.80 11.20 -16.04
C GLU A 254 11.18 10.79 -15.50
N ALA A 255 11.62 11.37 -14.38
CA ALA A 255 12.89 11.03 -13.75
C ALA A 255 12.92 9.56 -13.30
N LEU A 256 11.85 9.10 -12.64
CA LEU A 256 11.74 7.71 -12.19
C LEU A 256 11.69 6.73 -13.37
N LEU A 257 10.97 7.07 -14.45
CA LEU A 257 10.91 6.24 -15.64
C LEU A 257 12.26 6.10 -16.36
N ARG A 258 13.05 7.18 -16.39
CA ARG A 258 14.35 7.24 -17.09
C ARG A 258 15.49 6.64 -16.29
N HIS A 259 15.58 7.01 -15.01
CA HIS A 259 16.77 6.76 -14.19
C HIS A 259 16.50 5.77 -13.04
N GLN A 260 15.22 5.47 -12.74
CA GLN A 260 14.81 4.74 -11.54
C GLN A 260 15.51 5.25 -10.27
N ASP A 261 15.61 6.58 -10.17
CA ASP A 261 16.30 7.24 -9.08
C ASP A 261 15.65 6.92 -7.72
N PRO A 262 16.40 6.36 -6.74
CA PRO A 262 15.88 6.02 -5.42
C PRO A 262 15.32 7.22 -4.65
N GLU A 263 15.93 8.40 -4.74
CA GLU A 263 15.43 9.60 -4.06
C GLU A 263 14.05 10.00 -4.58
N THR A 264 13.88 10.03 -5.91
CA THR A 264 12.58 10.26 -6.53
C THR A 264 11.52 9.23 -6.11
N LEU A 265 11.90 7.96 -5.93
CA LEU A 265 11.00 6.92 -5.43
C LEU A 265 10.63 7.13 -3.96
N LEU A 266 11.56 7.59 -3.12
CA LEU A 266 11.31 7.93 -1.72
C LEU A 266 10.32 9.11 -1.61
N ASP A 267 10.54 10.19 -2.37
CA ASP A 267 9.61 11.34 -2.41
C ASP A 267 8.19 10.91 -2.84
N ALA A 268 8.11 10.03 -3.85
CA ALA A 268 6.86 9.44 -4.33
C ALA A 268 6.17 8.58 -3.26
N PHE A 269 6.96 7.81 -2.50
CA PHE A 269 6.50 6.99 -1.38
C PHE A 269 5.94 7.83 -0.24
N GLU A 270 6.65 8.89 0.19
CA GLU A 270 6.18 9.82 1.22
C GLU A 270 4.89 10.53 0.79
N THR A 271 4.82 10.94 -0.48
CA THR A 271 3.61 11.56 -1.05
C THR A 271 2.42 10.59 -1.05
N TRP A 272 2.63 9.32 -1.41
CA TRP A 272 1.61 8.28 -1.32
C TRP A 272 1.16 8.03 0.13
N ALA A 273 2.10 7.99 1.08
CA ALA A 273 1.81 7.77 2.49
C ALA A 273 0.83 8.83 3.03
N GLY A 274 1.01 10.09 2.63
CA GLY A 274 0.11 11.21 2.94
C GLY A 274 -1.18 11.30 2.10
N GLY A 275 -1.40 10.37 1.16
CA GLY A 275 -2.52 10.40 0.22
C GLY A 275 -3.88 10.01 0.81
N SER A 276 -4.96 10.28 0.07
CA SER A 276 -6.34 10.23 0.60
C SER A 276 -7.21 9.06 0.14
N SER A 277 -6.80 8.23 -0.82
CA SER A 277 -7.62 7.04 -1.14
C SER A 277 -7.32 5.93 -0.14
N ASP A 278 -8.29 5.06 0.11
CA ASP A 278 -8.31 4.22 1.31
C ASP A 278 -8.39 2.72 1.00
N GLU A 279 -7.38 1.94 1.40
CA GLU A 279 -7.23 0.49 1.14
C GLU A 279 -8.44 -0.32 1.59
N LEU A 280 -9.25 0.19 2.53
CA LEU A 280 -10.53 -0.40 2.91
C LEU A 280 -11.46 -0.64 1.72
N GLY A 281 -11.38 0.19 0.67
CA GLY A 281 -12.13 0.02 -0.57
C GLY A 281 -11.79 -1.26 -1.35
N ARG A 282 -10.70 -1.95 -1.00
CA ARG A 282 -10.26 -3.22 -1.60
C ARG A 282 -10.85 -4.44 -0.90
N ILE A 283 -11.37 -4.28 0.32
CA ILE A 283 -11.91 -5.37 1.13
C ILE A 283 -13.39 -5.55 0.79
N LYS A 284 -13.70 -6.47 -0.16
CA LYS A 284 -15.06 -6.67 -0.67
C LYS A 284 -16.07 -7.11 0.40
N ALA A 285 -15.62 -7.86 1.41
CA ALA A 285 -16.47 -8.33 2.49
C ALA A 285 -16.90 -7.21 3.46
N LEU A 286 -16.18 -6.07 3.47
CA LEU A 286 -16.44 -4.96 4.37
C LEU A 286 -17.70 -4.18 3.96
N LYS A 287 -18.59 -3.97 4.93
CA LYS A 287 -19.84 -3.19 4.81
C LYS A 287 -19.80 -1.98 5.72
N GLY A 288 -20.62 -0.97 5.42
CA GLY A 288 -20.80 0.18 6.29
C GLY A 288 -19.75 1.29 6.18
N ILE A 289 -18.79 1.20 5.25
CA ILE A 289 -17.74 2.22 5.01
C ILE A 289 -18.33 3.64 4.87
N ASN A 290 -19.43 3.76 4.12
CA ASN A 290 -20.11 5.06 3.87
C ASN A 290 -21.33 5.29 4.77
N ALA A 291 -21.50 4.51 5.84
CA ALA A 291 -22.67 4.63 6.71
C ALA A 291 -22.57 5.83 7.66
N LYS A 292 -23.73 6.37 8.07
CA LYS A 292 -23.82 7.63 8.84
C LYS A 292 -23.05 7.63 10.18
N ARG A 293 -22.87 6.47 10.81
CA ARG A 293 -22.23 6.31 12.13
C ARG A 293 -20.77 5.85 12.05
N THR A 294 -20.29 5.62 10.84
CA THR A 294 -18.90 5.22 10.57
C THR A 294 -18.08 6.50 10.41
N HIS A 295 -17.07 6.67 11.26
CA HIS A 295 -16.19 7.82 11.29
C HIS A 295 -14.74 7.36 11.11
N LEU A 296 -14.42 6.96 9.87
CA LEU A 296 -13.08 6.46 9.56
C LEU A 296 -12.01 7.51 9.86
N SER A 297 -10.92 7.08 10.47
CA SER A 297 -9.70 7.87 10.54
C SER A 297 -9.13 8.15 9.14
N PRO A 298 -8.31 9.19 8.97
CA PRO A 298 -7.63 9.44 7.70
C PRO A 298 -6.71 8.27 7.30
N PRO A 299 -6.69 7.85 6.01
CA PRO A 299 -5.78 6.81 5.53
C PRO A 299 -4.30 7.14 5.80
N ALA A 300 -3.93 8.41 5.72
CA ALA A 300 -2.56 8.87 6.00
C ALA A 300 -2.11 8.54 7.44
N GLU A 301 -2.94 8.81 8.44
CA GLU A 301 -2.62 8.50 9.85
C GLU A 301 -2.44 6.98 10.05
N ARG A 302 -3.25 6.16 9.38
CA ARG A 302 -3.16 4.71 9.46
C ARG A 302 -1.93 4.14 8.76
N ARG A 303 -1.60 4.68 7.58
CA ARG A 303 -0.37 4.31 6.85
C ARG A 303 0.85 4.71 7.64
N GLU A 304 0.88 5.90 8.21
CA GLU A 304 1.97 6.38 9.06
C GLU A 304 2.23 5.42 10.23
N ALA A 305 1.19 5.00 10.95
CA ALA A 305 1.33 4.02 12.03
C ALA A 305 1.90 2.67 11.54
N ILE A 306 1.46 2.18 10.38
CA ILE A 306 1.98 0.92 9.79
C ILE A 306 3.44 1.07 9.34
N ILE A 307 3.77 2.18 8.66
CA ILE A 307 5.11 2.48 8.15
C ILE A 307 6.09 2.65 9.33
N GLU A 308 5.69 3.37 10.37
CA GLU A 308 6.50 3.54 11.57
C GLU A 308 6.74 2.19 12.27
N ALA A 309 5.71 1.36 12.42
CA ALA A 309 5.87 0.01 12.99
C ALA A 309 6.79 -0.87 12.14
N LEU A 310 6.68 -0.81 10.81
CA LEU A 310 7.59 -1.52 9.89
C LEU A 310 9.02 -1.01 10.04
N SER A 311 9.22 0.28 10.30
CA SER A 311 10.55 0.86 10.55
C SER A 311 11.22 0.30 11.82
N TRP A 312 10.47 -0.33 12.73
CA TRP A 312 11.01 -1.00 13.92
C TRP A 312 11.26 -2.50 13.71
N CYS A 313 10.84 -3.06 12.57
CA CYS A 313 11.07 -4.45 12.23
C CYS A 313 12.51 -4.69 11.73
N PRO A 314 13.11 -5.87 12.01
CA PRO A 314 14.43 -6.22 11.50
C PRO A 314 14.45 -6.35 9.96
N VAL A 315 15.49 -5.79 9.33
CA VAL A 315 15.76 -5.93 7.90
C VAL A 315 16.21 -7.35 7.57
N GLY A 316 15.74 -7.89 6.44
CA GLY A 316 16.23 -9.15 5.87
C GLY A 316 15.75 -10.42 6.57
N VAL A 317 14.80 -10.31 7.50
CA VAL A 317 14.23 -11.44 8.24
C VAL A 317 12.74 -11.59 7.89
N TRP A 318 12.27 -12.84 7.75
CA TRP A 318 10.86 -13.16 7.52
C TRP A 318 10.07 -13.09 8.81
N ILE A 319 9.07 -12.20 8.87
CA ILE A 319 8.19 -11.98 10.02
C ILE A 319 6.80 -12.44 9.61
N SER A 320 6.15 -13.26 10.44
CA SER A 320 4.76 -13.65 10.20
C SER A 320 3.82 -12.47 10.41
N THR A 321 2.70 -12.43 9.70
CA THR A 321 1.69 -11.38 9.91
C THR A 321 1.18 -11.37 11.35
N ASP A 322 0.99 -12.54 11.95
CA ASP A 322 0.59 -12.68 13.35
C ASP A 322 1.64 -12.10 14.33
N GLU A 323 2.94 -12.36 14.12
CA GLU A 323 3.99 -11.77 14.97
C GLU A 323 4.10 -10.25 14.78
N PHE A 324 3.86 -9.74 13.56
CA PHE A 324 3.79 -8.30 13.33
C PHE A 324 2.61 -7.67 14.09
N TYR A 325 1.44 -8.32 14.11
CA TYR A 325 0.29 -7.85 14.89
C TYR A 325 0.58 -7.86 16.39
N ARG A 326 1.24 -8.90 16.90
CA ARG A 326 1.73 -8.99 18.27
C ARG A 326 2.71 -7.86 18.59
N ALA A 327 3.65 -7.58 17.70
CA ALA A 327 4.62 -6.50 17.86
C ALA A 327 3.96 -5.13 17.95
N LEU A 328 3.00 -4.86 17.07
CA LEU A 328 2.23 -3.61 17.09
C LEU A 328 1.47 -3.41 18.42
N LEU A 329 0.96 -4.47 19.05
CA LEU A 329 0.35 -4.38 20.39
C LEU A 329 1.38 -4.03 21.47
N ILE A 330 2.55 -4.69 21.43
CA ILE A 330 3.63 -4.47 22.41
C ILE A 330 4.20 -3.06 22.31
N TRP A 331 4.30 -2.54 21.09
CA TRP A 331 4.73 -1.17 20.81
C TRP A 331 3.63 -0.13 21.02
N GLU A 332 2.39 -0.57 21.29
CA GLU A 332 1.22 0.27 21.50
C GLU A 332 0.88 1.18 20.29
N PHE A 333 1.15 0.69 19.07
CA PHE A 333 0.69 1.35 17.85
C PHE A 333 -0.81 1.17 17.66
N ASP A 334 -1.55 2.28 17.81
CA ASP A 334 -2.99 2.34 17.60
C ASP A 334 -3.31 2.64 16.13
N ILE A 335 -3.83 1.64 15.41
CA ILE A 335 -4.37 1.82 14.07
C ILE A 335 -5.87 2.00 14.20
N GLU A 336 -6.27 3.10 14.83
CA GLU A 336 -7.68 3.42 15.07
C GLU A 336 -8.40 3.54 13.72
N LEU A 337 -9.14 2.51 13.31
CA LEU A 337 -9.83 2.52 12.00
C LEU A 337 -11.05 3.44 11.99
N ASP A 338 -11.85 3.39 13.06
CA ASP A 338 -13.13 4.09 13.16
C ASP A 338 -13.28 4.74 14.54
N ARG A 339 -13.51 6.06 14.55
CA ARG A 339 -13.72 6.90 15.73
C ARG A 339 -15.18 6.93 16.20
N GLY A 340 -16.05 6.15 15.54
CA GLY A 340 -17.48 6.08 15.78
C GLY A 340 -17.84 5.20 16.97
N TYR A 341 -18.39 5.80 18.01
CA TYR A 341 -18.86 5.10 19.23
C TYR A 341 -19.89 3.97 18.98
N GLU A 342 -20.69 4.09 17.90
CA GLU A 342 -21.64 3.04 17.45
C GLU A 342 -21.45 2.80 15.94
N SER A 343 -20.23 2.42 15.56
CA SER A 343 -19.88 2.12 14.16
C SER A 343 -20.84 1.14 13.49
N ASN A 344 -21.10 1.38 12.20
CA ASN A 344 -21.81 0.45 11.33
C ASN A 344 -20.84 -0.39 10.46
N LEU A 345 -19.53 -0.29 10.71
CA LEU A 345 -18.50 -1.02 9.99
C LEU A 345 -18.55 -2.50 10.41
N SER A 346 -18.65 -3.41 9.44
CA SER A 346 -18.70 -4.83 9.72
C SER A 346 -18.29 -5.68 8.52
N VAL A 347 -17.90 -6.92 8.81
CA VAL A 347 -17.90 -8.05 7.89
C VAL A 347 -19.16 -8.87 8.29
N GLU A 348 -20.09 -9.17 7.37
CA GLU A 348 -21.54 -9.53 7.62
C GLU A 348 -21.82 -10.41 8.87
N HIS A 349 -22.88 -10.25 9.69
CA HIS A 349 -24.27 -9.74 9.54
C HIS A 349 -24.65 -8.74 10.66
N PRO A 350 -25.36 -7.61 10.39
CA PRO A 350 -25.61 -6.53 11.38
C PRO A 350 -26.52 -6.86 12.59
N PHE A 351 -26.97 -8.11 12.74
CA PHE A 351 -27.83 -8.55 13.85
C PHE A 351 -27.25 -9.68 14.71
N TYR A 352 -26.03 -10.14 14.41
CA TYR A 352 -25.26 -11.01 15.29
C TYR A 352 -23.79 -10.60 15.19
N GLY A 353 -23.23 -10.16 16.31
CA GLY A 353 -21.82 -9.78 16.39
C GLY A 353 -21.58 -8.30 16.20
N ARG A 354 -21.72 -7.53 17.29
CA ARG A 354 -20.79 -6.42 17.49
C ARG A 354 -19.38 -7.02 17.34
N VAL A 355 -18.56 -6.44 16.47
CA VAL A 355 -17.21 -6.92 16.08
C VAL A 355 -16.23 -6.79 17.26
N TYR A 356 -16.49 -7.53 18.35
CA TYR A 356 -15.74 -7.47 19.61
C TYR A 356 -15.34 -8.85 20.13
N TYR A 357 -15.54 -9.95 19.38
CA TYR A 357 -15.32 -11.31 19.92
C TYR A 357 -14.62 -12.30 18.98
N LEU A 358 -13.78 -11.82 18.06
CA LEU A 358 -12.73 -12.66 17.47
C LEU A 358 -11.38 -12.11 17.94
N GLU A 359 -11.19 -12.13 19.25
CA GLU A 359 -9.92 -11.90 19.92
C GLU A 359 -9.00 -13.10 19.63
N ARG A 360 -8.45 -13.14 18.42
CA ARG A 360 -7.14 -13.74 18.22
C ARG A 360 -6.17 -12.56 18.25
N GLU A 361 -5.56 -12.35 19.41
CA GLU A 361 -4.45 -11.41 19.61
C GLU A 361 -4.81 -9.93 19.39
N GLY A 362 -5.84 -9.44 20.10
CA GLY A 362 -5.99 -8.02 20.47
C GLY A 362 -6.21 -6.98 19.36
N ARG A 363 -6.45 -7.38 18.11
CA ARG A 363 -6.80 -6.46 17.01
C ARG A 363 -8.14 -6.83 16.38
N THR A 364 -8.91 -5.84 15.96
CA THR A 364 -10.18 -6.12 15.27
C THR A 364 -9.87 -6.82 13.94
N LEU A 365 -10.64 -7.83 13.55
CA LEU A 365 -10.49 -8.53 12.25
C LEU A 365 -10.29 -7.53 11.09
N ILE A 366 -11.01 -6.41 11.11
CA ILE A 366 -10.96 -5.37 10.09
C ILE A 366 -9.58 -4.68 10.04
N GLU A 367 -8.94 -4.41 11.17
CA GLU A 367 -7.55 -3.90 11.22
C GLU A 367 -6.58 -4.85 10.55
N THR A 368 -6.70 -6.16 10.81
CA THR A 368 -5.83 -7.16 10.18
C THR A 368 -6.03 -7.23 8.66
N LEU A 369 -7.29 -7.15 8.18
CA LEU A 369 -7.59 -7.10 6.75
C LEU A 369 -7.03 -5.82 6.09
N TYR A 370 -7.12 -4.68 6.79
CA TYR A 370 -6.56 -3.41 6.31
C TYR A 370 -5.03 -3.45 6.24
N MET A 371 -4.36 -3.93 7.30
CA MET A 371 -2.91 -4.08 7.32
C MET A 371 -2.43 -4.99 6.20
N ASN A 372 -3.06 -6.16 6.00
CA ASN A 372 -2.73 -7.06 4.90
C ASN A 372 -2.85 -6.40 3.51
N ALA A 373 -3.86 -5.55 3.30
CA ALA A 373 -3.99 -4.79 2.06
C ALA A 373 -2.85 -3.77 1.87
N VAL A 374 -2.43 -3.08 2.94
CA VAL A 374 -1.28 -2.17 2.89
C VAL A 374 0.03 -2.93 2.62
N LEU A 375 0.29 -4.01 3.36
CA LEU A 375 1.50 -4.81 3.23
C LEU A 375 1.61 -5.46 1.85
N MET A 376 0.55 -6.11 1.38
CA MET A 376 0.57 -6.90 0.15
C MET A 376 0.30 -6.06 -1.10
N GLU A 377 -0.81 -5.32 -1.14
CA GLU A 377 -1.21 -4.56 -2.34
C GLU A 377 -0.41 -3.28 -2.52
N SER A 378 -0.08 -2.56 -1.44
CA SER A 378 0.68 -1.32 -1.58
C SER A 378 2.19 -1.57 -1.55
N LEU A 379 2.72 -2.02 -0.42
CA LEU A 379 4.17 -2.10 -0.19
C LEU A 379 4.83 -3.24 -0.98
N GLY A 380 4.16 -4.40 -1.07
CA GLY A 380 4.62 -5.51 -1.89
C GLY A 380 4.65 -5.19 -3.38
N SER A 381 3.66 -4.45 -3.89
CA SER A 381 3.60 -4.11 -5.33
C SER A 381 4.71 -3.16 -5.78
N ILE A 382 5.11 -2.21 -4.93
CA ILE A 382 6.19 -1.25 -5.23
C ILE A 382 7.59 -1.78 -4.91
N GLY A 383 7.69 -2.98 -4.32
CA GLY A 383 8.96 -3.64 -4.04
C GLY A 383 9.55 -3.40 -2.66
N ALA A 384 8.81 -2.77 -1.74
CA ALA A 384 9.31 -2.49 -0.40
C ALA A 384 9.33 -3.73 0.51
N LEU A 385 8.46 -4.72 0.25
CA LEU A 385 8.34 -5.93 1.05
C LEU A 385 8.36 -7.17 0.16
N ASP A 386 9.23 -8.13 0.48
CA ASP A 386 9.10 -9.49 -0.07
C ASP A 386 8.02 -10.23 0.71
N LEU A 387 7.35 -11.18 0.04
CA LEU A 387 6.13 -11.80 0.57
C LEU A 387 6.19 -13.32 0.50
N LEU A 388 5.68 -13.96 1.55
CA LEU A 388 5.26 -15.36 1.51
C LEU A 388 3.76 -15.44 1.71
N TYR A 389 3.11 -16.14 0.80
CA TYR A 389 1.66 -16.18 0.76
C TYR A 389 1.16 -17.48 0.13
N LEU A 390 -0.14 -17.72 0.26
CA LEU A 390 -0.84 -18.81 -0.43
C LEU A 390 -2.11 -18.25 -1.09
N PRO A 391 -2.80 -19.03 -1.95
CA PRO A 391 -4.09 -18.61 -2.46
C PRO A 391 -5.05 -18.23 -1.31
N PRO A 392 -5.80 -17.13 -1.41
CA PRO A 392 -6.59 -16.62 -0.27
C PRO A 392 -7.65 -17.62 0.22
N GLY A 393 -8.17 -18.48 -0.68
CA GLY A 393 -9.12 -19.54 -0.31
C GLY A 393 -8.52 -20.67 0.53
N ASP A 394 -7.21 -20.84 0.50
CA ASP A 394 -6.51 -21.90 1.26
C ASP A 394 -6.09 -21.41 2.66
N ALA A 395 -6.29 -20.12 2.96
CA ALA A 395 -5.87 -19.51 4.23
C ALA A 395 -6.73 -19.91 5.43
N GLY A 396 -7.87 -20.58 5.21
CA GLY A 396 -8.80 -20.97 6.27
C GLY A 396 -9.42 -19.79 7.04
N ARG A 397 -9.36 -18.57 6.47
CA ARG A 397 -9.81 -17.33 7.13
C ARG A 397 -11.25 -16.95 6.78
N GLY A 398 -11.86 -17.56 5.78
CA GLY A 398 -13.23 -17.23 5.33
C GLY A 398 -14.34 -17.89 6.14
N ASP A 399 -15.57 -17.45 5.88
CA ASP A 399 -16.81 -18.09 6.31
C ASP A 399 -17.46 -18.71 5.08
N ASP A 400 -17.75 -20.02 5.11
CA ASP A 400 -18.37 -20.76 4.02
C ASP A 400 -19.66 -20.09 3.47
N SER A 401 -20.35 -19.28 4.28
CA SER A 401 -21.53 -18.51 3.87
C SER A 401 -21.23 -17.20 3.12
N LEU A 402 -20.03 -16.64 3.28
CA LEU A 402 -19.57 -15.36 2.71
C LEU A 402 -18.55 -15.53 1.57
N GLY A 403 -18.05 -16.76 1.39
CA GLY A 403 -16.99 -17.12 0.46
C GLY A 403 -15.77 -17.67 1.20
N SER A 404 -14.89 -18.38 0.51
CA SER A 404 -13.73 -19.03 1.15
C SER A 404 -12.70 -18.06 1.77
N TYR A 405 -12.86 -16.74 1.60
CA TYR A 405 -12.02 -15.69 2.18
C TYR A 405 -12.76 -14.33 2.26
N TYR A 406 -12.33 -13.44 3.16
CA TYR A 406 -12.86 -12.07 3.34
C TYR A 406 -12.20 -11.03 2.41
N SER A 407 -10.93 -11.23 2.09
CA SER A 407 -10.10 -10.30 1.32
C SER A 407 -9.16 -11.06 0.40
N LEU A 408 -8.79 -10.44 -0.74
CA LEU A 408 -7.78 -11.00 -1.65
C LEU A 408 -6.40 -11.15 -0.98
N HIS A 409 -6.21 -10.48 0.16
CA HIS A 409 -4.96 -10.42 0.92
C HIS A 409 -4.90 -11.43 2.07
N ASP A 410 -5.94 -12.25 2.27
CA ASP A 410 -6.01 -13.19 3.40
C ASP A 410 -4.94 -14.28 3.34
N GLY A 411 -4.41 -14.54 2.16
CA GLY A 411 -3.31 -15.47 1.93
C GLY A 411 -1.93 -14.97 2.39
N LEU A 412 -1.78 -13.70 2.79
CA LEU A 412 -0.49 -13.19 3.26
C LEU A 412 -0.11 -13.81 4.61
N THR A 413 1.02 -14.52 4.65
CA THR A 413 1.49 -15.20 5.86
C THR A 413 2.72 -14.56 6.47
N HIS A 414 3.68 -14.15 5.64
CA HIS A 414 4.91 -13.52 6.09
C HIS A 414 5.32 -12.41 5.14
N PHE A 415 6.08 -11.46 5.66
CA PHE A 415 6.79 -10.47 4.86
C PHE A 415 8.25 -10.35 5.32
N ARG A 416 9.07 -9.76 4.47
CA ARG A 416 10.45 -9.38 4.80
C ARG A 416 10.70 -7.96 4.30
N VAL A 417 11.21 -7.10 5.18
CA VAL A 417 11.74 -5.79 4.77
C VAL A 417 13.04 -6.04 4.01
N ASN A 418 13.02 -5.79 2.71
CA ASN A 418 14.19 -5.94 1.82
C ASN A 418 15.02 -4.64 1.78
N PRO A 419 16.18 -4.59 1.11
CA PRO A 419 17.01 -3.38 1.05
C PRO A 419 16.28 -2.13 0.53
N LEU A 420 15.40 -2.27 -0.47
CA LEU A 420 14.58 -1.16 -0.95
C LEU A 420 13.60 -0.69 0.15
N GLY A 421 12.91 -1.62 0.80
CA GLY A 421 12.05 -1.32 1.94
C GLY A 421 12.80 -0.65 3.09
N ALA A 422 13.99 -1.12 3.43
CA ALA A 422 14.82 -0.54 4.48
C ALA A 422 15.16 0.93 4.19
N TYR A 423 15.41 1.26 2.92
CA TYR A 423 15.62 2.64 2.48
C TYR A 423 14.33 3.47 2.57
N LEU A 424 13.21 2.97 2.03
CA LEU A 424 11.92 3.68 2.04
C LEU A 424 11.36 3.90 3.46
N LEU A 425 11.65 3.00 4.39
CA LEU A 425 11.23 3.07 5.79
C LEU A 425 12.21 3.85 6.68
N GLY A 426 13.28 4.43 6.12
CA GLY A 426 14.27 5.21 6.86
C GLY A 426 15.24 4.41 7.73
N GLN A 427 15.33 3.09 7.53
CA GLN A 427 16.27 2.21 8.22
C GLN A 427 17.66 2.20 7.57
N ALA A 428 17.75 2.53 6.28
CA ALA A 428 18.98 2.68 5.52
C ALA A 428 19.07 4.07 4.88
N ALA A 429 20.25 4.68 4.89
CA ALA A 429 20.47 6.02 4.33
C ALA A 429 20.63 6.03 2.80
N GLU A 430 21.03 4.90 2.21
CA GLU A 430 21.29 4.75 0.78
C GLU A 430 20.70 3.43 0.30
N TYR A 431 20.31 3.39 -0.98
CA TYR A 431 19.86 2.19 -1.66
C TYR A 431 20.65 1.98 -2.96
N ALA A 432 21.11 0.75 -3.18
CA ALA A 432 21.76 0.34 -4.41
C ALA A 432 20.97 -0.84 -5.01
N PRO A 433 20.35 -0.68 -6.19
CA PRO A 433 19.59 -1.75 -6.83
C PRO A 433 20.44 -3.02 -7.05
N PRO A 434 19.86 -4.23 -6.89
CA PRO A 434 20.56 -5.49 -7.13
C PRO A 434 21.15 -5.59 -8.54
N ARG A 435 20.41 -5.08 -9.52
CA ARG A 435 20.80 -5.02 -10.92
C ARG A 435 20.98 -3.57 -11.35
N ARG A 436 22.18 -3.24 -11.83
CA ARG A 436 22.44 -1.91 -12.42
C ARG A 436 21.74 -1.81 -13.77
N LEU A 437 20.97 -0.73 -13.96
CA LEU A 437 20.27 -0.45 -15.21
C LEU A 437 21.21 -0.14 -16.37
N ASP A 438 22.44 0.30 -16.07
CA ASP A 438 23.45 0.73 -17.04
C ASP A 438 24.24 -0.43 -17.66
N ALA A 439 23.93 -1.68 -17.29
CA ALA A 439 24.53 -2.83 -17.94
C ALA A 439 24.07 -2.88 -19.42
N PRO A 440 24.99 -2.98 -20.39
CA PRO A 440 24.63 -3.18 -21.78
C PRO A 440 23.73 -4.40 -21.94
N LEU A 441 22.61 -4.21 -22.63
CA LEU A 441 21.65 -5.26 -22.96
C LEU A 441 21.93 -5.84 -24.36
N PHE A 442 22.44 -5.00 -25.27
CA PHE A 442 22.65 -5.35 -26.66
C PHE A 442 23.79 -4.57 -27.31
N THR A 443 24.28 -5.11 -28.43
CA THR A 443 25.14 -4.42 -29.38
C THR A 443 24.34 -4.07 -30.64
N ILE A 444 24.59 -2.89 -31.19
CA ILE A 444 23.98 -2.41 -32.44
C ILE A 444 25.11 -2.12 -33.41
N ASP A 445 25.02 -2.65 -34.62
CA ASP A 445 26.01 -2.40 -35.66
C ASP A 445 25.55 -1.29 -36.65
N PRO A 446 26.47 -0.79 -37.50
CA PRO A 446 26.13 0.22 -38.51
C PRO A 446 25.08 -0.21 -39.55
N SER A 447 24.73 -1.51 -39.62
CA SER A 447 23.69 -2.04 -40.50
C SER A 447 22.30 -2.09 -39.83
N PHE A 448 22.17 -1.53 -38.63
CA PHE A 448 20.97 -1.53 -37.80
C PHE A 448 20.57 -2.90 -37.23
N ALA A 449 21.48 -3.88 -37.29
CA ALA A 449 21.29 -5.15 -36.61
C ALA A 449 21.60 -4.99 -35.12
N LEU A 450 20.70 -5.48 -34.28
CA LEU A 450 20.78 -5.47 -32.83
C LEU A 450 20.88 -6.91 -32.33
N THR A 451 21.91 -7.22 -31.56
CA THR A 451 22.12 -8.53 -30.94
C THR A 451 22.08 -8.40 -29.43
N LEU A 452 21.26 -9.21 -28.77
CA LEU A 452 21.25 -9.28 -27.30
C LEU A 452 22.53 -9.92 -26.78
N GLU A 453 23.13 -9.32 -25.76
CA GLU A 453 24.29 -9.88 -25.07
C GLU A 453 23.89 -11.08 -24.20
N ASP A 454 22.74 -10.97 -23.53
CA ASP A 454 22.15 -12.03 -22.71
C ASP A 454 20.63 -12.06 -22.94
N PRO A 455 20.11 -13.01 -23.74
CA PRO A 455 18.66 -13.13 -23.98
C PRO A 455 17.84 -13.37 -22.70
N GLU A 456 18.41 -13.97 -21.65
CA GLU A 456 17.71 -14.21 -20.38
C GLU A 456 17.54 -12.92 -19.56
N SER A 457 18.35 -11.90 -19.82
CA SER A 457 18.23 -10.58 -19.21
C SER A 457 17.05 -9.75 -19.72
N LEU A 458 16.41 -10.20 -20.81
CA LEU A 458 15.33 -9.46 -21.46
C LEU A 458 14.00 -9.62 -20.71
N THR A 459 13.74 -8.70 -19.79
CA THR A 459 12.46 -8.63 -19.07
C THR A 459 11.29 -8.31 -20.01
N PRO A 460 10.03 -8.61 -19.61
CA PRO A 460 8.85 -8.33 -20.44
C PRO A 460 8.75 -6.86 -20.90
N ASN A 461 9.01 -5.91 -20.00
CA ASN A 461 9.02 -4.47 -20.30
C ASN A 461 10.14 -4.09 -21.30
N LEU A 462 11.34 -4.67 -21.15
CA LEU A 462 12.44 -4.42 -22.10
C LEU A 462 12.13 -5.00 -23.49
N ARG A 463 11.46 -6.16 -23.54
CA ARG A 463 10.99 -6.75 -24.80
C ARG A 463 9.95 -5.87 -25.50
N ASP A 464 8.97 -5.35 -24.76
CA ASP A 464 7.98 -4.40 -25.28
C ASP A 464 8.65 -3.14 -25.86
N GLN A 465 9.65 -2.60 -25.17
CA GLN A 465 10.44 -1.46 -25.66
C GLN A 465 11.22 -1.79 -26.94
N LEU A 466 11.85 -2.96 -27.02
CA LEU A 466 12.53 -3.41 -28.24
C LEU A 466 11.55 -3.51 -29.40
N HIS A 467 10.34 -4.01 -29.17
CA HIS A 467 9.31 -4.13 -30.20
C HIS A 467 8.74 -2.79 -30.69
N GLN A 468 9.05 -1.67 -30.03
CA GLN A 468 8.75 -0.33 -30.55
C GLN A 468 9.85 0.24 -31.46
N LEU A 469 11.02 -0.39 -31.45
CA LEU A 469 12.22 0.07 -32.16
C LEU A 469 12.61 -0.87 -33.29
N ALA A 470 12.35 -2.16 -33.11
CA ALA A 470 12.94 -3.21 -33.90
C ALA A 470 11.95 -4.35 -34.16
N ILE A 471 12.23 -5.11 -35.21
CA ILE A 471 11.53 -6.35 -35.54
C ILE A 471 12.44 -7.51 -35.13
N GLU A 472 11.90 -8.49 -34.41
CA GLU A 472 12.62 -9.73 -34.10
C GLU A 472 12.79 -10.55 -35.38
N GLU A 473 14.04 -10.83 -35.77
CA GLU A 473 14.35 -11.65 -36.94
C GLU A 473 14.55 -13.11 -36.53
N ASP A 474 15.30 -13.33 -35.46
CA ASP A 474 15.56 -14.63 -34.83
C ASP A 474 15.68 -14.44 -33.30
N ALA A 475 15.73 -15.54 -32.55
CA ALA A 475 15.82 -15.47 -31.08
C ALA A 475 17.07 -14.67 -30.64
N GLY A 476 16.84 -13.51 -30.02
CA GLY A 476 17.89 -12.60 -29.55
C GLY A 476 18.53 -11.71 -30.63
N HIS A 477 18.02 -11.75 -31.86
CA HIS A 477 18.47 -10.90 -32.97
C HIS A 477 17.31 -10.06 -33.50
N TYR A 478 17.52 -8.76 -33.51
CA TYR A 478 16.53 -7.76 -33.91
C TYR A 478 17.12 -6.85 -34.98
N ARG A 479 16.24 -6.22 -35.76
CA ARG A 479 16.64 -5.17 -36.71
C ARG A 479 15.85 -3.91 -36.45
N LEU A 480 16.54 -2.79 -36.23
CA LEU A 480 15.87 -1.50 -36.06
C LEU A 480 15.07 -1.19 -37.33
N ASP A 481 13.85 -0.71 -37.14
CA ASP A 481 12.90 -0.57 -38.24
C ASP A 481 12.14 0.76 -38.16
N THR A 482 12.26 1.55 -39.24
CA THR A 482 11.65 2.88 -39.33
C THR A 482 10.12 2.83 -39.21
N GLN A 483 9.46 1.80 -39.76
CA GLN A 483 8.01 1.70 -39.69
C GLN A 483 7.55 1.42 -38.26
N THR A 484 8.29 0.56 -37.55
CA THR A 484 8.04 0.26 -36.13
C THR A 484 8.18 1.52 -35.28
N VAL A 485 9.28 2.28 -35.42
CA VAL A 485 9.48 3.53 -34.68
C VAL A 485 8.40 4.55 -35.00
N LEU A 486 8.07 4.77 -36.27
CA LEU A 486 7.01 5.71 -36.65
C LEU A 486 5.64 5.28 -36.10
N GLY A 487 5.34 3.98 -36.04
CA GLY A 487 4.14 3.43 -35.42
C GLY A 487 4.09 3.67 -33.90
N ALA A 488 5.23 3.59 -33.21
CA ALA A 488 5.35 3.94 -31.80
C ALA A 488 5.09 5.44 -31.57
N LEU A 489 5.67 6.32 -32.41
CA LEU A 489 5.43 7.76 -32.35
C LEU A 489 3.97 8.13 -32.65
N GLU A 490 3.31 7.42 -33.58
CA GLU A 490 1.88 7.59 -33.87
C GLU A 490 1.01 7.21 -32.66
N SER A 491 1.42 6.18 -31.92
CA SER A 491 0.78 5.73 -30.68
C SER A 491 1.08 6.65 -29.48
N GLY A 492 1.91 7.68 -29.65
CA GLY A 492 2.17 8.72 -28.64
C GLY A 492 3.49 8.61 -27.89
N GLU A 493 4.39 7.70 -28.29
CA GLU A 493 5.72 7.58 -27.70
C GLU A 493 6.61 8.80 -28.00
N ASP A 494 7.55 9.12 -27.10
CA ASP A 494 8.53 10.17 -27.34
C ASP A 494 9.80 9.58 -27.96
N LEU A 495 10.19 10.08 -29.14
CA LEU A 495 11.42 9.66 -29.81
C LEU A 495 12.65 9.77 -28.91
N ARG A 496 12.67 10.75 -27.99
CA ARG A 496 13.76 10.90 -27.02
C ARG A 496 13.85 9.71 -26.08
N HIS A 497 12.73 9.13 -25.63
CA HIS A 497 12.74 7.95 -24.77
C HIS A 497 13.27 6.72 -25.50
N LEU A 498 12.90 6.57 -26.76
CA LEU A 498 13.40 5.49 -27.61
C LEU A 498 14.91 5.63 -27.86
N ALA A 499 15.38 6.85 -28.13
CA ALA A 499 16.80 7.14 -28.31
C ALA A 499 17.61 6.94 -27.02
N ASP A 500 17.11 7.44 -25.88
CA ASP A 500 17.74 7.28 -24.55
C ASP A 500 17.84 5.79 -24.18
N PHE A 501 16.82 4.98 -24.51
CA PHE A 501 16.85 3.53 -24.32
C PHE A 501 17.94 2.85 -25.15
N LEU A 502 18.03 3.15 -26.45
CA LEU A 502 19.09 2.61 -27.31
C LEU A 502 20.47 3.01 -26.80
N ALA A 503 20.67 4.28 -26.45
CA ALA A 503 21.95 4.80 -26.00
C ALA A 503 22.37 4.26 -24.63
N GLY A 504 21.43 4.12 -23.70
CA GLY A 504 21.70 3.65 -22.34
C GLY A 504 21.89 2.13 -22.22
N ARG A 505 21.38 1.36 -23.20
CA ARG A 505 21.43 -0.11 -23.19
C ARG A 505 22.33 -0.71 -24.27
N HIS A 506 22.88 0.11 -25.15
CA HIS A 506 23.91 -0.30 -26.09
C HIS A 506 25.29 -0.39 -25.41
N GLU A 507 26.10 -1.38 -25.79
CA GLU A 507 27.50 -1.43 -25.40
C GLU A 507 28.31 -0.28 -26.05
N GLY A 508 28.58 0.77 -25.28
CA GLY A 508 29.36 1.92 -25.74
C GLY A 508 28.53 2.98 -26.46
N PRO A 509 29.16 3.92 -27.19
CA PRO A 509 28.44 4.94 -27.92
C PRO A 509 27.73 4.35 -29.16
N LEU A 510 26.51 4.82 -29.42
CA LEU A 510 25.75 4.41 -30.60
C LEU A 510 26.54 4.67 -31.90
N PRO A 511 26.44 3.78 -32.92
CA PRO A 511 26.99 4.04 -34.24
C PRO A 511 26.42 5.33 -34.86
N GLU A 512 27.26 6.09 -35.56
CA GLU A 512 26.88 7.35 -36.22
C GLU A 512 25.65 7.18 -37.13
N GLN A 513 25.55 6.05 -37.83
CA GLN A 513 24.41 5.70 -38.69
C GLN A 513 23.09 5.61 -37.92
N VAL A 514 23.12 5.12 -36.68
CA VAL A 514 21.93 5.00 -35.82
C VAL A 514 21.53 6.38 -35.30
N THR A 515 22.51 7.22 -34.93
CA THR A 515 22.25 8.59 -34.53
C THR A 515 21.64 9.42 -35.67
N ASP A 516 22.22 9.37 -36.86
CA ASP A 516 21.71 10.05 -38.06
C ASP A 516 20.29 9.58 -38.41
N TRP A 517 20.04 8.28 -38.30
CA TRP A 517 18.72 7.68 -38.54
C TRP A 517 17.66 8.20 -37.54
N LEU A 518 17.99 8.29 -36.25
CA LEU A 518 17.09 8.86 -35.24
C LEU A 518 16.82 10.35 -35.48
N GLU A 519 17.84 11.12 -35.86
CA GLU A 519 17.67 12.54 -36.23
C GLU A 519 16.76 12.69 -37.45
N GLU A 520 16.95 11.87 -38.47
CA GLU A 520 16.12 11.87 -39.69
C GLU A 520 14.66 11.53 -39.35
N ILE A 521 14.41 10.51 -38.52
CA ILE A 521 13.06 10.20 -38.02
C ILE A 521 12.46 11.39 -37.26
N GLY A 522 13.26 12.07 -36.43
CA GLY A 522 12.84 13.26 -35.68
C GLY A 522 12.40 14.42 -36.57
N VAL A 523 13.02 14.58 -37.74
CA VAL A 523 12.62 15.55 -38.77
C VAL A 523 11.38 15.05 -39.53
N ASN A 524 11.41 13.81 -40.03
CA ASN A 524 10.40 13.24 -40.91
C ASN A 524 9.04 13.06 -40.20
N SER A 525 9.03 12.69 -38.92
CA SER A 525 7.82 12.55 -38.11
C SER A 525 7.00 13.85 -38.00
N LYS A 526 7.63 15.02 -38.23
CA LYS A 526 6.98 16.34 -38.15
C LYS A 526 6.69 16.95 -39.53
N ALA A 527 7.03 16.25 -40.61
CA ALA A 527 6.91 16.74 -41.98
C ALA A 527 5.46 16.88 -42.45
N PHE A 528 4.57 15.99 -41.98
CA PHE A 528 3.15 16.00 -42.31
C PHE A 528 2.32 16.37 -41.07
N ARG A 529 1.25 17.16 -41.24
CA ARG A 529 0.33 17.53 -40.16
C ARG A 529 -1.12 17.39 -40.60
N HIS A 530 -1.92 16.71 -39.78
CA HIS A 530 -3.37 16.76 -39.91
C HIS A 530 -3.89 18.10 -39.37
N THR A 531 -4.51 18.89 -40.23
CA THR A 531 -5.08 20.21 -39.87
C THR A 531 -6.61 20.18 -39.77
N GLY A 532 -7.23 19.01 -39.93
CA GLY A 532 -8.68 18.81 -39.90
C GLY A 532 -9.23 18.14 -41.16
N ASP A 533 -10.48 17.70 -41.06
CA ASP A 533 -11.16 16.97 -42.12
C ASP A 533 -11.90 17.89 -43.09
N ALA A 534 -12.07 17.42 -44.32
CA ALA A 534 -12.81 18.12 -45.36
C ALA A 534 -13.83 17.20 -46.04
N LEU A 535 -14.95 17.79 -46.47
CA LEU A 535 -16.00 17.12 -47.23
C LEU A 535 -15.85 17.41 -48.72
N PHE A 536 -15.87 16.36 -49.52
CA PHE A 536 -15.92 16.44 -50.97
C PHE A 536 -17.37 16.41 -51.45
N ILE A 537 -17.78 17.44 -52.17
CA ILE A 537 -19.16 17.64 -52.61
C ILE A 537 -19.18 17.62 -54.14
N LYS A 538 -19.79 16.57 -54.70
CA LYS A 538 -19.99 16.45 -56.14
C LYS A 538 -21.16 17.32 -56.58
N VAL A 539 -20.93 18.14 -57.59
CA VAL A 539 -21.87 19.13 -58.12
C VAL A 539 -22.23 18.74 -59.56
N LEU A 540 -23.48 18.95 -59.96
CA LEU A 540 -23.98 18.50 -61.26
C LEU A 540 -23.30 19.20 -62.45
N SER A 541 -22.86 20.44 -62.30
CA SER A 541 -22.23 21.23 -63.36
C SER A 541 -21.16 22.18 -62.83
N GLN A 542 -20.24 22.57 -63.72
CA GLN A 542 -19.20 23.55 -63.42
C GLN A 542 -19.76 24.95 -63.16
N ALA A 543 -20.89 25.29 -63.77
CA ALA A 543 -21.57 26.56 -63.52
C ALA A 543 -22.05 26.67 -62.07
N LEU A 544 -22.56 25.57 -61.49
CA LEU A 544 -22.97 25.53 -60.08
C LEU A 544 -21.78 25.62 -59.12
N VAL A 545 -20.63 25.06 -59.50
CA VAL A 545 -19.38 25.24 -58.73
C VAL A 545 -18.99 26.71 -58.69
N GLN A 546 -18.98 27.40 -59.85
CA GLN A 546 -18.65 28.83 -59.89
C GLN A 546 -19.64 29.68 -59.09
N MET A 547 -20.95 29.41 -59.22
CA MET A 547 -21.97 30.11 -58.42
C MET A 547 -21.72 29.96 -56.91
N ILE A 548 -21.33 28.78 -56.44
CA ILE A 548 -21.03 28.56 -55.02
C ILE A 548 -19.74 29.27 -54.59
N LEU A 549 -18.72 29.34 -55.44
CA LEU A 549 -17.48 30.05 -55.14
C LEU A 549 -17.65 31.58 -55.16
N GLU A 550 -18.56 32.09 -55.98
CA GLU A 550 -18.90 33.52 -56.05
C GLU A 550 -19.84 33.98 -54.94
N ASP A 551 -20.53 33.04 -54.26
CA ASP A 551 -21.38 33.38 -53.11
C ASP A 551 -20.54 33.92 -51.93
N PRO A 552 -20.86 35.14 -51.41
CA PRO A 552 -20.06 35.80 -50.38
C PRO A 552 -19.96 35.04 -49.05
N ALA A 553 -20.84 34.07 -48.80
CA ALA A 553 -20.83 33.26 -47.59
C ALA A 553 -20.15 31.92 -47.82
N LEU A 554 -20.47 31.21 -48.92
CA LEU A 554 -19.91 29.89 -49.22
C LEU A 554 -18.46 29.97 -49.75
N GLY A 555 -18.14 30.93 -50.61
CA GLY A 555 -16.81 31.09 -51.21
C GLY A 555 -15.69 31.37 -50.18
N LYS A 556 -16.04 31.77 -48.96
CA LYS A 556 -15.09 31.95 -47.85
C LYS A 556 -14.42 30.66 -47.38
N PHE A 557 -15.08 29.52 -47.57
CA PHE A 557 -14.59 28.23 -47.09
C PHE A 557 -14.83 27.06 -48.06
N ALA A 558 -15.49 27.29 -49.19
CA ALA A 558 -15.54 26.36 -50.30
C ALA A 558 -14.42 26.63 -51.29
N LYS A 559 -13.79 25.58 -51.79
CA LYS A 559 -12.83 25.63 -52.90
C LYS A 559 -13.23 24.64 -53.97
N ALA A 560 -12.97 24.96 -55.24
CA ALA A 560 -13.02 23.95 -56.29
C ALA A 560 -11.81 23.03 -56.15
N LEU A 561 -12.06 21.73 -56.09
CA LEU A 561 -11.02 20.72 -56.28
C LEU A 561 -10.90 20.39 -57.77
N GLU A 562 -12.04 20.27 -58.45
CA GLU A 562 -12.16 19.94 -59.86
C GLU A 562 -13.34 20.69 -60.49
N ALA A 563 -13.54 20.52 -61.80
CA ALA A 563 -14.63 21.18 -62.53
C ALA A 563 -16.04 20.90 -61.98
N ARG A 564 -16.25 19.80 -61.25
CA ARG A 564 -17.55 19.40 -60.68
C ARG A 564 -17.47 18.98 -59.22
N THR A 565 -16.41 19.37 -58.52
CA THR A 565 -16.16 18.91 -57.15
C THR A 565 -15.73 20.09 -56.29
N LEU A 566 -16.49 20.34 -55.23
CA LEU A 566 -16.17 21.31 -54.19
C LEU A 566 -15.56 20.61 -52.97
N VAL A 567 -14.69 21.31 -52.27
CA VAL A 567 -14.19 20.90 -50.97
C VAL A 567 -14.52 21.97 -49.93
N ILE A 568 -15.02 21.54 -48.76
CA ILE A 568 -15.27 22.42 -47.60
C ILE A 568 -14.69 21.77 -46.34
N PRO A 569 -14.26 22.55 -45.33
CA PRO A 569 -13.95 21.99 -44.02
C PRO A 569 -15.18 21.33 -43.39
N SER A 570 -15.03 20.16 -42.78
CA SER A 570 -16.14 19.39 -42.19
C SER A 570 -16.89 20.19 -41.12
N ASN A 571 -16.18 21.01 -40.33
CA ASN A 571 -16.80 21.88 -39.33
C ASN A 571 -17.68 23.02 -39.91
N LYS A 572 -17.67 23.23 -41.24
CA LYS A 572 -18.52 24.20 -41.94
C LYS A 572 -19.72 23.56 -42.63
N GLU A 573 -19.90 22.24 -42.57
CA GLU A 573 -20.99 21.54 -43.26
C GLU A 573 -22.37 22.14 -42.92
N ARG A 574 -22.64 22.39 -41.65
CA ARG A 574 -23.95 22.92 -41.21
C ARG A 574 -24.22 24.31 -41.80
N ALA A 575 -23.20 25.17 -41.85
CA ALA A 575 -23.31 26.50 -42.45
C ALA A 575 -23.49 26.40 -43.97
N PHE A 576 -22.75 25.50 -44.62
CA PHE A 576 -22.85 25.22 -46.05
C PHE A 576 -24.25 24.76 -46.45
N ARG A 577 -24.80 23.74 -45.76
CA ARG A 577 -26.15 23.22 -46.00
C ARG A 577 -27.22 24.28 -45.77
N LYS A 578 -27.08 25.12 -44.74
CA LYS A 578 -28.02 26.21 -44.48
C LYS A 578 -28.05 27.20 -45.64
N ARG A 579 -26.87 27.66 -46.08
CA ARG A 579 -26.77 28.64 -47.17
C ARG A 579 -27.18 28.06 -48.52
N LEU A 580 -26.88 26.78 -48.79
CA LEU A 580 -27.39 26.10 -49.99
C LEU A 580 -28.92 26.07 -50.02
N LYS A 581 -29.59 25.79 -48.88
CA LYS A 581 -31.06 25.83 -48.79
C LYS A 581 -31.62 27.22 -49.08
N GLU A 582 -30.95 28.27 -48.59
CA GLU A 582 -31.32 29.67 -48.90
C GLU A 582 -31.19 29.99 -50.41
N LEU A 583 -30.23 29.37 -51.08
CA LEU A 583 -30.02 29.48 -52.54
C LEU A 583 -30.93 28.54 -53.36
N GLY A 584 -31.81 27.77 -52.72
CA GLY A 584 -32.74 26.85 -53.38
C GLY A 584 -32.18 25.46 -53.71
N TYR A 585 -31.02 25.11 -53.16
CA TYR A 585 -30.35 23.83 -53.38
C TYR A 585 -30.37 22.95 -52.13
N LEU A 586 -30.37 21.64 -52.34
CA LEU A 586 -30.26 20.65 -51.28
C LEU A 586 -29.01 19.80 -51.51
N LEU A 587 -28.17 19.70 -50.48
CA LEU A 587 -27.15 18.66 -50.42
C LEU A 587 -27.83 17.39 -49.91
N SER A 588 -28.06 16.39 -50.77
CA SER A 588 -28.55 15.08 -50.35
C SER A 588 -27.52 14.39 -49.44
N ARG A 589 -27.97 13.42 -48.63
CA ARG A 589 -27.05 12.58 -47.86
C ARG A 589 -26.32 11.61 -48.78
#